data_AF-A0A8H6MAV7-F1
#
_entry.id   AF-A0A8H6MAV7-F1
#
_cell.length_a   1.000
_cell.length_b   1.000
_cell.length_c   1.000
_cell.angle_alpha   90.00
_cell.angle_beta   90.00
_cell.angle_gamma   90.00
#
_symmetry.space_group_name_H-M   'P 1'
#
loop_
_entity.id
_entity.type
_entity.pdbx_description
1 polymer ?
#
loop_
_entity_poly.entity_id
_entity_poly.type
_entity_poly.pdbx_seq_one_letter_code
_entity_poly.pdbx_strand_id
1 'polypeptide(L)'
;EYLQTFVRFPQTIRVFFGGYDPGVYTPLFNIFEQEQLLGKIALLCSNHESIMDQPAQHPFSRLRLEGLFMAEHLQRGSRAKLSPLSTTHFNGMSNGGLISPTSPERIPGRVIDPSLPLHKQNPPPCNEHYLMSCSKGSGICKYSHDYILTQEQLNQLANNAKKAPCNWLKNGVPCPYGDKCCWGHVCPNGPKCFHLSKGKCWFKGGAPFLVLTVS
;
A
#
# COMPACT_ATOMS: atom_id res chain seq x y z
N GLU A 1 -2.12 9.71 -19.06
CA GLU A 1 -3.57 9.49 -19.25
C GLU A 1 -4.40 10.01 -18.07
N TYR A 2 -4.33 9.43 -16.87
CA TYR A 2 -5.16 9.89 -15.72
C TYR A 2 -5.10 11.39 -15.41
N LEU A 3 -3.91 11.99 -15.47
CA LEU A 3 -3.75 13.43 -15.24
C LEU A 3 -4.52 14.28 -16.27
N GLN A 4 -4.53 13.90 -17.56
CA GLN A 4 -5.36 14.58 -18.58
C GLN A 4 -6.85 14.49 -18.28
N THR A 5 -7.28 13.33 -17.82
CA THR A 5 -8.70 13.03 -17.61
C THR A 5 -9.22 13.80 -16.40
N PHE A 6 -8.58 13.66 -15.25
CA PHE A 6 -9.07 14.27 -14.01
C PHE A 6 -8.98 15.80 -14.02
N VAL A 7 -7.96 16.38 -14.64
CA VAL A 7 -7.83 17.84 -14.70
C VAL A 7 -8.96 18.50 -15.52
N ARG A 8 -9.50 17.79 -16.52
CA ARG A 8 -10.59 18.27 -17.38
C ARG A 8 -11.99 18.04 -16.81
N PHE A 9 -12.15 17.22 -15.77
CA PHE A 9 -13.47 17.04 -15.17
C PHE A 9 -13.94 18.31 -14.43
N PRO A 10 -15.16 18.80 -14.71
CA PRO A 10 -15.70 19.97 -14.01
C PRO A 10 -15.79 19.78 -12.50
N GLN A 11 -16.10 18.55 -12.05
CA GLN A 11 -16.22 18.21 -10.63
C GLN A 11 -14.88 18.13 -9.91
N THR A 12 -13.77 18.07 -10.64
CA THR A 12 -12.44 18.03 -10.04
C THR A 12 -11.99 19.44 -9.67
N ILE A 13 -11.94 19.68 -8.35
CA ILE A 13 -11.53 20.95 -7.74
C ILE A 13 -9.99 21.05 -7.67
N ARG A 14 -9.33 19.95 -7.27
CA ARG A 14 -7.87 19.88 -7.14
C ARG A 14 -7.35 18.49 -7.50
N VAL A 15 -6.22 18.45 -8.18
CA VAL A 15 -5.42 17.25 -8.43
C VAL A 15 -4.08 17.42 -7.75
N PHE A 16 -3.75 16.52 -6.81
CA PHE A 16 -2.43 16.47 -6.17
C PHE A 16 -1.53 15.53 -6.96
N PHE A 17 -0.34 16.01 -7.33
CA PHE A 17 0.57 15.31 -8.23
C PHE A 17 1.99 15.34 -7.68
N GLY A 18 2.64 14.20 -7.54
CA GLY A 18 3.99 14.09 -6.97
C GLY A 18 4.82 13.01 -7.66
N GLY A 19 6.14 13.06 -7.46
CA GLY A 19 7.08 12.07 -8.01
C GLY A 19 7.15 12.07 -9.54
N TYR A 20 7.28 13.25 -10.15
CA TYR A 20 7.30 13.39 -11.61
C TYR A 20 8.70 13.69 -12.13
N ASP A 21 8.97 13.18 -13.33
CA ASP A 21 10.14 13.59 -14.13
C ASP A 21 9.73 14.78 -15.00
N PRO A 22 10.35 15.97 -14.84
CA PRO A 22 10.06 17.14 -15.66
C PRO A 22 10.09 16.84 -17.16
N GLY A 23 11.05 16.02 -17.63
CA GLY A 23 11.22 15.74 -19.05
C GLY A 23 10.02 15.01 -19.68
N VAL A 24 9.28 14.23 -18.90
CA VAL A 24 8.12 13.46 -19.38
C VAL A 24 6.85 14.30 -19.39
N TYR A 25 6.71 15.24 -18.47
CA TYR A 25 5.44 15.94 -18.21
C TYR A 25 5.40 17.39 -18.70
N THR A 26 6.53 18.02 -19.03
CA THR A 26 6.56 19.40 -19.56
C THR A 26 5.61 19.62 -20.75
N PRO A 27 5.57 18.77 -21.79
CA PRO A 27 4.66 18.97 -22.92
C PRO A 27 3.18 18.96 -22.50
N LEU A 28 2.84 18.14 -21.51
CA LEU A 28 1.48 18.03 -21.00
C LEU A 28 1.09 19.27 -20.18
N PHE A 29 2.03 19.83 -19.42
CA PHE A 29 1.80 21.05 -18.66
C PHE A 29 1.63 22.28 -19.55
N ASN A 30 2.35 22.37 -20.68
CA ASN A 30 2.11 23.40 -21.69
C ASN A 30 0.68 23.37 -22.23
N ILE A 31 0.12 22.17 -22.45
CA ILE A 31 -1.28 22.01 -22.90
C ILE A 31 -2.24 22.51 -21.81
N PHE A 32 -2.01 22.15 -20.55
CA PHE A 32 -2.85 22.61 -19.45
C PHE A 32 -2.74 24.11 -19.18
N GLU A 33 -1.60 24.72 -19.48
CA GLU A 33 -1.42 26.18 -19.43
C GLU A 33 -2.32 26.87 -20.45
N GLN A 34 -2.32 26.39 -21.70
CA GLN A 34 -3.18 26.90 -22.76
C GLN A 34 -4.67 26.71 -22.45
N GLU A 35 -5.03 25.59 -21.82
CA GLU A 35 -6.41 25.30 -21.39
C GLU A 35 -6.81 25.99 -20.07
N GLN A 36 -5.92 26.77 -19.44
CA GLN A 36 -6.12 27.41 -18.13
C GLN A 36 -6.44 26.42 -16.99
N LEU A 37 -5.96 25.19 -17.10
CA LEU A 37 -6.24 24.11 -16.14
C LEU A 37 -5.17 23.95 -15.06
N LEU A 38 -4.02 24.65 -15.17
CA LEU A 38 -2.95 24.60 -14.17
C LEU A 38 -3.42 24.97 -12.77
N GLY A 39 -4.43 25.84 -12.64
CA GLY A 39 -5.02 26.24 -11.37
C GLY A 39 -5.59 25.07 -10.54
N LYS A 40 -5.91 23.94 -11.17
CA LYS A 40 -6.38 22.73 -10.49
C LYS A 40 -5.25 21.83 -9.99
N ILE A 41 -4.02 22.01 -10.46
CA ILE A 41 -2.90 21.09 -10.19
C ILE A 41 -2.07 21.60 -9.01
N ALA A 42 -1.93 20.80 -7.96
CA ALA A 42 -1.01 21.07 -6.84
C ALA A 42 0.13 20.04 -6.85
N LEU A 43 1.36 20.51 -6.87
CA LEU A 43 2.54 19.66 -6.83
C LEU A 43 2.88 19.29 -5.38
N LEU A 44 3.06 18.00 -5.12
CA LEU A 44 3.55 17.48 -3.85
C LEU A 44 5.08 17.42 -3.91
N CYS A 45 5.74 18.17 -3.04
CA CYS A 45 7.21 18.26 -2.99
C CYS A 45 7.77 17.52 -1.77
N SER A 46 8.90 16.83 -1.95
CA SER A 46 9.67 16.26 -0.84
C SER A 46 10.61 17.31 -0.23
N ASN A 47 10.88 17.18 1.07
CA ASN A 47 11.84 18.04 1.77
C ASN A 47 13.30 17.75 1.39
N HIS A 48 13.57 16.61 0.74
CA HIS A 48 14.92 16.10 0.47
C HIS A 48 15.45 16.42 -0.94
N GLU A 49 14.70 17.15 -1.76
CA GLU A 49 15.18 17.64 -3.05
C GLU A 49 16.09 18.86 -2.84
N SER A 50 17.29 18.64 -2.28
CA SER A 50 18.43 19.46 -2.65
C SER A 50 18.94 18.91 -3.97
N ILE A 51 18.61 19.58 -5.08
CA ILE A 51 19.46 19.81 -6.26
C ILE A 51 18.58 20.54 -7.30
N MET A 52 18.94 21.80 -7.50
CA MET A 52 18.47 22.74 -8.53
C MET A 52 17.09 23.35 -8.30
N ASP A 53 17.11 24.57 -7.74
CA ASP A 53 16.23 25.67 -8.14
C ASP A 53 16.33 25.88 -9.66
N GLN A 54 15.75 24.97 -10.44
CA GLN A 54 15.33 25.32 -11.77
C GLN A 54 14.04 26.14 -11.62
N PRO A 55 13.97 27.34 -12.21
CA PRO A 55 12.75 28.14 -12.16
C PRO A 55 11.62 27.27 -12.67
N ALA A 56 10.57 27.12 -11.86
CA ALA A 56 9.39 26.37 -12.25
C ALA A 56 8.90 26.96 -13.58
N GLN A 57 8.91 26.18 -14.65
CA GLN A 57 8.45 26.66 -15.95
C GLN A 57 6.98 27.08 -15.92
N HIS A 58 6.22 26.58 -14.94
CA HIS A 58 4.81 26.91 -14.75
C HIS A 58 4.48 27.29 -13.30
N PRO A 59 3.51 28.18 -13.09
CA PRO A 59 3.07 28.65 -11.77
C PRO A 59 2.18 27.60 -11.08
N PHE A 60 2.79 26.57 -10.52
CA PHE A 60 2.06 25.56 -9.73
C PHE A 60 1.94 25.95 -8.26
N SER A 61 0.79 25.65 -7.65
CA SER A 61 0.71 25.57 -6.19
C SER A 61 1.54 24.39 -5.70
N ARG A 62 2.47 24.64 -4.79
CA ARG A 62 3.36 23.62 -4.22
C ARG A 62 2.95 23.33 -2.79
N LEU A 63 2.69 22.06 -2.49
CA LEU A 63 2.35 21.59 -1.15
C LEU A 63 3.51 20.76 -0.61
N ARG A 64 4.08 21.20 0.50
CA ARG A 64 5.11 20.47 1.26
C ARG A 64 4.44 19.75 2.40
N LEU A 65 4.59 18.43 2.45
CA LEU A 65 4.02 17.59 3.49
C LEU A 65 5.17 16.79 4.14
N GLU A 66 5.42 17.11 5.40
CA GLU A 66 6.45 16.44 6.19
C GLU A 66 6.07 14.96 6.42
N GLY A 67 7.04 14.06 6.26
CA GLY A 67 6.83 12.62 6.45
C GLY A 67 6.02 11.92 5.35
N LEU A 68 5.60 12.62 4.28
CA LEU A 68 4.86 11.99 3.18
C LEU A 68 5.77 11.17 2.25
N PHE A 69 6.99 11.64 2.03
CA PHE A 69 7.95 11.03 1.11
C PHE A 69 9.05 10.28 1.84
N MET A 70 9.43 9.12 1.32
CA MET A 70 10.62 8.38 1.80
C MET A 70 11.89 9.09 1.34
N ALA A 71 12.92 9.11 2.19
CA ALA A 71 14.22 9.71 1.86
C ALA A 71 15.01 8.89 0.81
N GLU A 72 14.68 7.60 0.66
CA GLU A 72 15.43 6.67 -0.18
C GLU A 72 14.77 6.53 -1.57
N HIS A 73 15.53 6.86 -2.62
CA HIS A 73 15.09 6.70 -4.00
C HIS A 73 15.19 5.22 -4.40
N LEU A 74 14.06 4.53 -4.55
CA LEU A 74 14.04 3.14 -5.03
C LEU A 74 14.68 3.09 -6.43
N GLN A 75 15.89 2.54 -6.53
CA GLN A 75 16.53 2.32 -7.81
C GLN A 75 15.69 1.34 -8.64
N ARG A 76 15.09 1.86 -9.71
CA ARG A 76 14.28 1.10 -10.65
C ARG A 76 15.24 0.18 -11.43
N GLY A 77 15.48 -1.02 -10.90
CA GLY A 77 16.27 -2.05 -11.55
C GLY A 77 15.81 -2.27 -13.00
N SER A 78 16.78 -2.47 -13.89
CA SER A 78 16.59 -2.62 -15.34
C SER A 78 15.42 -3.55 -15.66
N ARG A 79 14.39 -2.98 -16.30
CA ARG A 79 13.20 -3.70 -16.77
C ARG A 79 13.63 -4.63 -17.90
N ALA A 80 13.87 -5.91 -17.60
CA ALA A 80 14.02 -6.93 -18.63
C ALA A 80 12.76 -6.93 -19.50
N LYS A 81 12.91 -6.65 -20.80
CA LYS A 81 11.84 -6.75 -21.79
C LYS A 81 11.41 -8.22 -21.86
N LEU A 82 10.26 -8.56 -21.30
CA LEU A 82 9.62 -9.84 -21.52
C LEU A 82 8.94 -9.79 -22.89
N SER A 83 9.45 -10.59 -23.83
CA SER A 83 8.88 -10.80 -25.17
C SER A 83 7.54 -11.54 -25.06
N PRO A 84 6.51 -11.19 -25.85
CA PRO A 84 5.24 -11.92 -25.82
C PRO A 84 5.38 -13.26 -26.56
N LEU A 85 4.82 -14.33 -25.97
CA LEU A 85 4.69 -15.66 -26.55
C LEU A 85 3.73 -15.62 -27.75
N SER A 86 4.14 -16.21 -28.88
CA SER A 86 3.31 -16.37 -30.08
C SER A 86 2.17 -17.35 -29.83
N THR A 87 0.93 -16.91 -30.06
CA THR A 87 -0.27 -17.76 -30.01
C THR A 87 -0.75 -18.07 -31.43
N THR A 88 -0.82 -19.36 -31.73
CA THR A 88 -1.28 -19.95 -32.99
C THR A 88 -2.75 -19.66 -33.31
N HIS A 89 -3.01 -19.53 -34.61
CA HIS A 89 -4.25 -19.18 -35.32
C HIS A 89 -5.49 -20.02 -34.99
N PHE A 90 -6.65 -19.36 -34.91
CA PHE A 90 -7.92 -19.89 -35.40
C PHE A 90 -8.71 -18.78 -36.12
N ASN A 91 -9.18 -19.10 -37.33
CA ASN A 91 -9.95 -18.24 -38.23
C ASN A 91 -11.34 -17.92 -37.68
N GLY A 92 -11.72 -16.64 -37.75
CA GLY A 92 -13.10 -16.18 -37.60
C GLY A 92 -13.25 -14.78 -38.20
N MET A 93 -13.78 -14.69 -39.41
CA MET A 93 -14.16 -13.44 -40.06
C MET A 93 -15.22 -12.70 -39.23
N SER A 94 -14.98 -11.43 -38.93
CA SER A 94 -15.99 -10.45 -38.52
C SER A 94 -15.53 -9.06 -38.94
N ASN A 95 -16.41 -8.34 -39.64
CA ASN A 95 -16.13 -7.05 -40.25
C ASN A 95 -16.02 -5.92 -39.21
N GLY A 96 -14.92 -5.16 -39.27
CA GLY A 96 -14.87 -3.72 -39.00
C GLY A 96 -15.48 -3.20 -37.69
N GLY A 97 -14.72 -3.30 -36.60
CA GLY A 97 -14.96 -2.54 -35.37
C GLY A 97 -13.89 -2.85 -34.35
N LEU A 98 -13.14 -1.84 -33.89
CA LEU A 98 -12.14 -1.99 -32.82
C LEU A 98 -12.85 -2.26 -31.49
N ILE A 99 -13.20 -3.52 -31.24
CA ILE A 99 -13.43 -4.00 -29.88
C ILE A 99 -12.06 -3.98 -29.18
N SER A 100 -11.79 -2.92 -28.45
CA SER A 100 -10.78 -2.93 -27.38
C SER A 100 -10.95 -4.23 -26.59
N PRO A 101 -9.88 -4.98 -26.28
CA PRO A 101 -10.00 -6.08 -25.35
C PRO A 101 -10.48 -5.47 -24.04
N THR A 102 -11.76 -5.67 -23.73
CA THR A 102 -12.29 -5.44 -22.40
C THR A 102 -11.44 -6.32 -21.52
N SER A 103 -10.53 -5.69 -20.75
CA SER A 103 -9.94 -6.37 -19.60
C SER A 103 -11.13 -6.95 -18.83
N PRO A 104 -11.17 -8.26 -18.54
CA PRO A 104 -12.29 -8.83 -17.82
C PRO A 104 -12.51 -7.96 -16.60
N GLU A 105 -13.75 -7.50 -16.42
CA GLU A 105 -14.14 -6.74 -15.23
C GLU A 105 -13.55 -7.47 -14.03
N ARG A 106 -12.65 -6.81 -13.29
CA ARG A 106 -12.15 -7.40 -12.05
C ARG A 106 -13.37 -7.59 -11.17
N ILE A 107 -13.86 -8.82 -11.11
CA ILE A 107 -14.85 -9.24 -10.13
C ILE A 107 -14.38 -8.66 -8.79
N PRO A 108 -15.23 -7.88 -8.10
CA PRO A 108 -14.80 -7.17 -6.91
C PRO A 108 -14.51 -8.22 -5.84
N GLY A 109 -13.24 -8.52 -5.67
CA GLY A 109 -12.71 -9.39 -4.64
C GLY A 109 -13.14 -10.87 -4.66
N ARG A 110 -12.38 -11.67 -3.91
CA ARG A 110 -12.60 -13.10 -3.70
C ARG A 110 -13.47 -13.31 -2.46
N VAL A 111 -14.44 -14.22 -2.52
CA VAL A 111 -15.19 -14.63 -1.33
C VAL A 111 -14.41 -15.72 -0.59
N ILE A 112 -14.47 -15.69 0.75
CA ILE A 112 -13.89 -16.72 1.61
C ILE A 112 -14.68 -18.03 1.44
N ASP A 113 -13.97 -19.14 1.26
CA ASP A 113 -14.59 -20.47 1.35
C ASP A 113 -14.99 -20.74 2.81
N PRO A 114 -16.30 -20.85 3.12
CA PRO A 114 -16.78 -21.02 4.49
C PRO A 114 -16.40 -22.38 5.10
N SER A 115 -16.02 -23.37 4.28
CA SER A 115 -15.57 -24.68 4.77
C SER A 115 -14.14 -24.66 5.31
N LEU A 116 -13.37 -23.60 5.02
CA LEU A 116 -11.97 -23.46 5.40
C LEU A 116 -11.76 -22.30 6.38
N PRO A 117 -10.97 -22.50 7.47
CA PRO A 117 -10.57 -21.39 8.32
C PRO A 117 -9.69 -20.40 7.55
N LEU A 118 -9.66 -19.13 7.97
CA LEU A 118 -8.98 -18.03 7.27
C LEU A 118 -7.51 -18.34 6.91
N HIS A 119 -6.76 -19.01 7.79
CA HIS A 119 -5.35 -19.36 7.55
C HIS A 119 -5.13 -20.51 6.56
N LYS A 120 -6.19 -21.24 6.18
CA LYS A 120 -6.16 -22.35 5.20
C LYS A 120 -6.71 -21.97 3.83
N GLN A 121 -7.13 -20.71 3.66
CA GLN A 121 -7.43 -20.14 2.36
C GLN A 121 -6.16 -20.11 1.49
N ASN A 122 -6.30 -20.16 0.16
CA ASN A 122 -5.17 -20.22 -0.76
C ASN A 122 -5.20 -19.12 -1.84
N PRO A 123 -4.39 -18.04 -1.74
CA PRO A 123 -3.50 -17.73 -0.61
C PRO A 123 -4.28 -17.26 0.63
N PRO A 124 -3.73 -17.33 1.85
CA PRO A 124 -4.42 -16.84 3.03
C PRO A 124 -4.60 -15.31 3.00
N PRO A 125 -5.63 -14.74 3.65
CA PRO A 125 -5.78 -13.30 3.77
C PRO A 125 -4.58 -12.67 4.47
N CYS A 126 -4.12 -11.53 3.98
CA CYS A 126 -3.01 -10.80 4.57
C CYS A 126 -3.45 -10.05 5.83
N ASN A 127 -3.04 -10.52 7.01
CA ASN A 127 -3.32 -9.83 8.27
C ASN A 127 -2.98 -8.33 8.22
N GLU A 128 -1.82 -7.97 7.67
CA GLU A 128 -1.37 -6.57 7.65
C GLU A 128 -2.23 -5.70 6.72
N HIS A 129 -2.69 -6.25 5.60
CA HIS A 129 -3.55 -5.51 4.67
C HIS A 129 -4.92 -5.22 5.29
N TYR A 130 -5.51 -6.22 5.93
CA TYR A 130 -6.87 -6.10 6.47
C TYR A 130 -6.95 -5.42 7.84
N LEU A 131 -5.88 -5.45 8.63
CA LEU A 131 -5.89 -4.96 10.01
C LEU A 131 -4.99 -3.74 10.25
N MET A 132 -4.10 -3.41 9.31
CA MET A 132 -3.18 -2.28 9.43
C MET A 132 -2.77 -1.77 8.03
N SER A 133 -1.47 -1.68 7.74
CA SER A 133 -0.94 -1.38 6.42
C SER A 133 0.14 -2.39 6.04
N CYS A 134 -0.09 -3.14 4.96
CA CYS A 134 0.90 -4.08 4.45
C CYS A 134 2.00 -3.35 3.67
N SER A 135 3.26 -3.56 4.06
CA SER A 135 4.43 -2.93 3.42
C SER A 135 4.85 -3.56 2.08
N LYS A 136 4.33 -4.75 1.75
CA LYS A 136 4.72 -5.50 0.55
C LYS A 136 3.93 -5.10 -0.70
N GLY A 137 2.71 -4.60 -0.53
CA GLY A 137 1.78 -4.30 -1.63
C GLY A 137 1.11 -5.53 -2.25
N SER A 138 -0.06 -5.33 -2.87
CA SER A 138 -0.95 -6.42 -3.33
C SER A 138 -0.39 -7.30 -4.46
N GLY A 139 0.60 -6.81 -5.22
CA GLY A 139 1.21 -7.58 -6.32
C GLY A 139 2.41 -8.45 -5.90
N ILE A 140 2.95 -8.26 -4.69
CA ILE A 140 4.19 -8.92 -4.22
C ILE A 140 3.93 -9.70 -2.93
N CYS A 141 2.92 -9.31 -2.14
CA CYS A 141 2.58 -10.01 -0.92
C CYS A 141 2.21 -11.46 -1.23
N LYS A 142 2.84 -12.41 -0.52
CA LYS A 142 2.52 -13.85 -0.62
C LYS A 142 1.12 -14.21 -0.06
N TYR A 143 0.44 -13.24 0.55
CA TYR A 143 -0.89 -13.36 1.12
C TYR A 143 -1.87 -12.53 0.28
N SER A 144 -3.13 -12.96 0.23
CA SER A 144 -4.15 -12.29 -0.58
C SER A 144 -4.57 -10.95 0.02
N HIS A 145 -4.72 -9.94 -0.85
CA HIS A 145 -5.33 -8.64 -0.54
C HIS A 145 -6.71 -8.48 -1.20
N ASP A 146 -7.19 -9.52 -1.90
CA ASP A 146 -8.37 -9.42 -2.74
C ASP A 146 -9.62 -10.00 -2.08
N TYR A 147 -9.53 -10.63 -0.90
CA TYR A 147 -10.72 -11.11 -0.20
C TYR A 147 -11.67 -9.98 0.21
N ILE A 148 -12.97 -10.23 0.06
CA ILE A 148 -14.02 -9.49 0.77
C ILE A 148 -14.26 -10.21 2.09
N LEU A 149 -13.89 -9.58 3.20
CA LEU A 149 -14.09 -10.12 4.54
C LEU A 149 -15.28 -9.44 5.21
N THR A 150 -16.15 -10.24 5.84
CA THR A 150 -17.18 -9.69 6.73
C THR A 150 -16.56 -9.13 8.01
N GLN A 151 -17.32 -8.35 8.78
CA GLN A 151 -16.83 -7.80 10.05
C GLN A 151 -16.47 -8.91 11.05
N GLU A 152 -17.23 -10.00 11.09
CA GLU A 152 -16.95 -11.16 11.92
C GLU A 152 -15.63 -11.82 11.52
N GLN A 153 -15.38 -11.95 10.21
CA GLN A 153 -14.13 -12.50 9.69
C GLN A 153 -12.94 -11.59 9.97
N LEU A 154 -13.10 -10.26 9.87
CA LEU A 154 -12.08 -9.29 10.28
C LEU A 154 -11.76 -9.41 11.77
N ASN A 155 -12.77 -9.55 12.63
CA ASN A 155 -12.59 -9.75 14.07
C ASN A 155 -11.87 -11.07 14.37
N GLN A 156 -12.24 -12.15 13.68
CA GLN A 156 -11.53 -13.44 13.79
C GLN A 156 -10.07 -13.34 13.33
N LEU A 157 -9.81 -12.61 12.24
CA LEU A 157 -8.46 -12.37 11.73
C LEU A 157 -7.63 -11.61 12.76
N ALA A 158 -8.20 -10.55 13.37
CA ALA A 158 -7.56 -9.76 14.42
C ALA A 158 -7.22 -10.59 15.66
N ASN A 159 -8.19 -11.34 16.17
CA ASN A 159 -8.01 -12.20 17.35
C ASN A 159 -6.96 -13.28 17.11
N ASN A 160 -6.89 -13.84 15.89
CA ASN A 160 -5.88 -14.83 15.54
C ASN A 160 -4.49 -14.20 15.33
N ALA A 161 -4.41 -13.01 14.74
CA ALA A 161 -3.15 -12.29 14.57
C ALA A 161 -2.49 -11.98 15.93
N LYS A 162 -3.28 -11.63 16.96
CA LYS A 162 -2.80 -11.40 18.33
C LYS A 162 -2.18 -12.63 19.00
N LYS A 163 -2.45 -13.84 18.51
CA LYS A 163 -1.83 -15.08 19.01
C LYS A 163 -0.40 -15.28 18.49
N ALA A 164 0.04 -14.50 17.50
CA ALA A 164 1.42 -14.48 17.06
C ALA A 164 2.17 -13.27 17.67
N PRO A 165 3.42 -13.44 18.11
CA PRO A 165 4.19 -12.37 18.73
C PRO A 165 4.55 -11.29 17.70
N CYS A 166 4.48 -10.02 18.10
CA CYS A 166 4.98 -8.90 17.30
C CYS A 166 6.49 -9.06 17.05
N ASN A 167 6.90 -8.98 15.78
CA ASN A 167 8.31 -9.14 15.38
C ASN A 167 9.21 -8.06 15.99
N TRP A 168 8.74 -6.81 16.12
CA TRP A 168 9.51 -5.72 16.75
C TRP A 168 9.85 -6.09 18.20
N LEU A 169 8.84 -6.39 19.01
CA LEU A 169 9.03 -6.74 20.42
C LEU A 169 9.79 -8.05 20.60
N LYS A 170 9.52 -9.06 19.76
CA LYS A 170 10.27 -10.33 19.75
C LYS A 170 11.78 -10.10 19.56
N ASN A 171 12.14 -9.10 18.75
CA ASN A 171 13.51 -8.70 18.47
C ASN A 171 14.05 -7.64 19.47
N GLY A 172 13.29 -7.29 20.50
CA GLY A 172 13.72 -6.37 21.57
C GLY A 172 13.62 -4.89 21.22
N VAL A 173 12.96 -4.53 20.11
CA VAL A 173 12.77 -3.14 19.68
C VAL A 173 11.33 -2.69 19.93
N PRO A 174 11.09 -1.42 20.34
CA PRO A 174 9.75 -0.89 20.51
C PRO A 174 8.93 -1.01 19.22
N CYS A 175 7.66 -1.41 19.35
CA CYS A 175 6.78 -1.48 18.19
C CYS A 175 6.31 -0.08 17.79
N PRO A 176 6.54 0.38 16.55
CA PRO A 176 6.14 1.72 16.12
C PRO A 176 4.61 1.89 16.02
N TYR A 177 3.86 0.78 15.97
CA TYR A 177 2.41 0.79 15.85
C TYR A 177 1.68 0.84 17.19
N GLY A 178 2.37 0.65 18.31
CA GLY A 178 1.76 0.62 19.65
C GLY A 178 0.52 -0.28 19.70
N ASP A 179 -0.58 0.23 20.23
CA ASP A 179 -1.84 -0.50 20.36
C ASP A 179 -2.52 -0.82 19.01
N LYS A 180 -2.15 -0.09 17.94
CA LYS A 180 -2.65 -0.33 16.57
C LYS A 180 -1.95 -1.50 15.87
N CYS A 181 -0.93 -2.09 16.47
CA CYS A 181 -0.27 -3.29 15.94
C CYS A 181 -1.28 -4.44 15.85
N CYS A 182 -1.40 -5.13 14.73
CA CYS A 182 -2.29 -6.30 14.64
C CYS A 182 -1.72 -7.55 15.36
N TRP A 183 -0.42 -7.57 15.61
CA TRP A 183 0.27 -8.68 16.28
C TRP A 183 0.23 -8.56 17.81
N GLY A 184 0.50 -9.65 18.50
CA GLY A 184 0.42 -9.72 19.96
C GLY A 184 1.66 -9.13 20.64
N HIS A 185 1.43 -8.19 21.56
CA HIS A 185 2.47 -7.61 22.40
C HIS A 185 2.64 -8.35 23.73
N VAL A 186 1.56 -8.95 24.22
CA VAL A 186 1.50 -9.66 25.50
C VAL A 186 1.25 -11.14 25.27
N CYS A 187 1.91 -12.00 26.04
CA CYS A 187 1.65 -13.44 25.99
C CYS A 187 0.23 -13.73 26.48
N PRO A 188 -0.62 -14.46 25.73
CA PRO A 188 -1.97 -14.81 26.19
C PRO A 188 -1.98 -15.72 27.43
N ASN A 189 -0.89 -16.46 27.67
CA ASN A 189 -0.72 -17.28 28.88
C ASN A 189 -0.14 -16.49 30.07
N GLY A 190 0.22 -15.22 29.85
CA GLY A 190 0.75 -14.32 30.86
C GLY A 190 1.93 -14.89 31.65
N PRO A 191 2.04 -14.57 32.96
CA PRO A 191 3.08 -15.10 33.85
C PRO A 191 3.06 -16.62 34.00
N LYS A 192 1.93 -17.27 33.71
CA LYS A 192 1.77 -18.74 33.78
C LYS A 192 2.30 -19.45 32.53
N CYS A 193 2.88 -18.73 31.57
CA CYS A 193 3.43 -19.32 30.37
C CYS A 193 4.62 -20.25 30.69
N PHE A 194 4.47 -21.53 30.36
CA PHE A 194 5.53 -22.54 30.53
C PHE A 194 6.84 -22.19 29.81
N HIS A 195 6.78 -21.46 28.69
CA HIS A 195 7.98 -21.04 27.97
C HIS A 195 8.61 -19.79 28.59
N LEU A 196 7.86 -18.97 29.32
CA LEU A 196 8.38 -17.77 29.98
C LEU A 196 9.32 -18.15 31.14
N SER A 197 8.92 -19.10 31.99
CA SER A 197 9.77 -19.61 33.08
C SER A 197 11.08 -20.24 32.59
N LYS A 198 11.15 -20.59 31.29
CA LYS A 198 12.34 -21.15 30.63
C LYS A 198 13.10 -20.13 29.77
N GLY A 199 12.69 -18.86 29.73
CA GLY A 199 13.29 -17.84 28.87
C GLY A 199 13.09 -18.05 27.36
N LYS A 200 12.16 -18.92 26.96
CA LYS A 200 11.88 -19.30 25.56
C LYS A 200 10.58 -18.71 25.00
N CYS A 201 9.86 -17.90 25.78
CA CYS A 201 8.64 -17.24 25.30
C CYS A 201 8.97 -16.26 24.18
N TRP A 202 8.28 -16.35 23.05
CA TRP A 202 8.48 -15.42 21.93
C TRP A 202 7.80 -14.06 22.14
N PHE A 203 6.89 -13.95 23.12
CA PHE A 203 6.30 -12.69 23.53
C PHE A 203 7.20 -12.04 24.57
N LYS A 204 8.03 -11.09 24.11
CA LYS A 204 8.99 -10.37 24.96
C LYS A 204 8.53 -8.97 25.37
N GLY A 205 7.30 -8.56 25.03
CA GLY A 205 6.73 -7.24 25.36
C GLY A 205 6.36 -7.07 26.84
N GLY A 206 7.12 -7.67 27.74
CA GLY A 206 6.84 -7.74 29.17
C GLY A 206 7.75 -6.83 29.98
N ALA A 207 7.46 -5.53 29.96
CA ALA A 207 7.54 -4.74 31.17
C ALA A 207 6.28 -3.86 31.19
N PRO A 208 5.41 -3.96 32.21
CA PRO A 208 4.52 -2.84 32.48
C PRO A 208 5.44 -1.62 32.67
N PHE A 209 5.15 -0.53 31.97
CA PHE A 209 5.67 0.77 32.36
C PHE A 209 5.28 0.93 33.84
N LEU A 210 6.24 0.71 34.74
CA LEU A 210 6.23 1.30 36.06
C LEU A 210 6.26 2.79 35.79
N VAL A 211 5.05 3.37 35.71
CA VAL A 211 4.86 4.81 35.88
C VAL A 211 5.38 5.06 37.29
N LEU A 212 6.65 5.42 37.40
CA LEU A 212 7.20 6.05 38.59
C LEU A 212 6.43 7.37 38.70
N THR A 213 5.33 7.35 39.43
CA THR A 213 4.75 8.55 40.01
C THR A 213 5.82 9.15 40.90
N VAL A 214 6.49 10.17 40.39
CA VAL A 214 7.31 11.07 41.21
C VAL A 214 6.32 11.76 42.15
N SER A 215 6.39 11.40 43.44
CA SER A 215 5.75 12.15 44.53
C SER A 215 6.66 13.28 44.97
#